data_AF-A0A610XHM7-F1
#
_entry.id   AF-A0A610XHM7-F1
#
_cell.length_a   1.000
_cell.length_b   1.000
_cell.length_c   1.000
_cell.angle_alpha   90.00
_cell.angle_beta   90.00
_cell.angle_gamma   90.00
#
_symmetry.space_group_name_H-M   'P 1'
#
loop_
_entity.id
_entity.type
_entity.pdbx_description
1 polymer ?
#
loop_
_entity_poly.entity_id
_entity_poly.type
_entity_poly.pdbx_seq_one_letter_code
_entity_poly.pdbx_strand_id
1 'polypeptide(L)'
;MDNAKQTYATSILQHKKTAQSNHDPFVIPPSLQQYADEPLYILIALWCRQQNDWVSRMAISEAFGINDRRASFQISYISRHKKRVACEIRVVRTDNSQRFYHEIRVTGVVLSGDTVRATPVLPKKGPVKRSNVGNATPELRNMFHTLMGSRKICGN
;
A
#
# COMPACT_ATOMS: atom_id res chain seq x y z
N MET A 1 0.15 -15.77 48.20
CA MET A 1 -0.48 -14.70 47.39
C MET A 1 0.58 -14.30 46.40
N ASP A 2 0.67 -15.05 45.32
CA ASP A 2 1.92 -15.19 44.58
C ASP A 2 1.87 -14.23 43.39
N ASN A 3 2.58 -13.12 43.57
CA ASN A 3 2.64 -12.03 42.62
C ASN A 3 3.52 -12.45 41.42
N ALA A 4 2.90 -13.02 40.39
CA ALA A 4 3.55 -13.40 39.16
C ALA A 4 3.94 -12.13 38.38
N LYS A 5 5.23 -11.78 38.45
CA LYS A 5 5.84 -10.76 37.60
C LYS A 5 5.72 -11.21 36.15
N GLN A 6 4.81 -10.57 35.41
CA GLN A 6 4.71 -10.72 33.95
C GLN A 6 5.98 -10.14 33.32
N THR A 7 6.85 -11.05 32.88
CA THR A 7 8.04 -10.74 32.09
C THR A 7 7.58 -10.31 30.70
N TYR A 8 7.46 -9.01 30.45
CA TYR A 8 7.28 -8.48 29.11
C TYR A 8 8.60 -8.71 28.35
N ALA A 9 8.65 -9.79 27.57
CA ALA A 9 9.74 -10.03 26.64
C ALA A 9 9.77 -8.86 25.64
N THR A 10 10.75 -7.97 25.80
CA THR A 10 11.06 -6.93 24.81
C THR A 10 11.40 -7.62 23.50
N SER A 11 10.41 -7.70 22.63
CA SER A 11 10.54 -8.36 21.34
C SER A 11 11.43 -7.52 20.43
N ILE A 12 12.48 -8.13 19.87
CA ILE A 12 13.42 -7.45 18.97
C ILE A 12 12.66 -6.94 17.75
N LEU A 13 12.38 -5.64 17.71
CA LEU A 13 11.70 -4.96 16.62
C LEU A 13 12.66 -4.82 15.43
N GLN A 14 12.48 -5.65 14.40
CA GLN A 14 13.28 -5.62 13.19
C GLN A 14 12.91 -4.39 12.35
N HIS A 15 13.88 -3.52 12.09
CA HIS A 15 13.72 -2.35 11.24
C HIS A 15 14.07 -2.72 9.81
N LYS A 16 13.09 -2.67 8.89
CA LYS A 16 13.36 -2.91 7.47
C LYS A 16 13.78 -1.61 6.81
N LYS A 17 15.06 -1.52 6.43
CA LYS A 17 15.57 -0.44 5.58
C LYS A 17 15.19 -0.73 4.14
N THR A 18 14.30 0.08 3.59
CA THR A 18 13.91 0.01 2.18
C THR A 18 15.00 0.60 1.28
N ALA A 19 15.30 -0.06 0.16
CA ALA A 19 16.38 0.32 -0.76
C ALA A 19 16.17 1.68 -1.48
N GLN A 20 14.96 2.22 -1.43
CA GLN A 20 14.60 3.50 -2.03
C GLN A 20 14.54 4.58 -0.96
N SER A 21 15.25 5.70 -1.16
CA SER A 21 15.34 6.80 -0.20
C SER A 21 13.98 7.44 0.15
N ASN A 22 13.00 7.31 -0.74
CA ASN A 22 11.64 7.84 -0.55
C ASN A 22 10.74 6.93 0.30
N HIS A 23 11.25 5.78 0.73
CA HIS A 23 10.52 4.89 1.62
C HIS A 23 11.08 5.06 3.03
N ASP A 24 10.25 5.57 3.95
CA ASP A 24 10.66 5.66 5.35
C ASP A 24 10.88 4.23 5.89
N PRO A 25 11.82 4.06 6.82
CA PRO A 25 11.96 2.81 7.56
C PRO A 25 10.64 2.47 8.26
N PHE A 26 10.38 1.18 8.44
CA PHE A 26 9.25 0.71 9.22
C PHE A 26 9.67 -0.50 10.07
N VAL A 27 8.94 -0.69 11.15
CA VAL A 27 9.14 -1.77 12.10
C VAL A 27 8.23 -2.93 11.74
N ILE A 28 8.77 -4.14 11.75
CA ILE A 28 7.99 -5.37 11.58
C ILE A 28 7.68 -5.93 12.97
N PRO A 29 6.39 -6.06 13.34
CA PRO A 29 6.01 -6.77 14.55
C PRO A 29 6.54 -8.21 14.56
N PRO A 30 6.93 -8.77 15.71
CA PRO A 30 7.51 -10.11 15.80
C PRO A 30 6.59 -11.20 15.24
N SER A 31 5.28 -11.04 15.41
CA SER A 31 4.26 -11.96 14.87
C SER A 31 4.25 -12.06 13.33
N LEU A 32 4.91 -11.12 12.65
CA LEU A 32 4.98 -11.03 11.19
C LEU A 32 6.37 -11.28 10.63
N GLN A 33 7.35 -11.66 11.46
CA GLN A 33 8.73 -11.85 11.03
C GLN A 33 8.86 -12.95 9.95
N GLN A 34 8.00 -13.97 10.00
CA GLN A 34 7.92 -15.02 8.97
C GLN A 34 7.46 -14.52 7.59
N TYR A 35 6.87 -13.32 7.51
CA TYR A 35 6.39 -12.70 6.28
C TYR A 35 7.25 -11.51 5.86
N ALA A 36 8.44 -11.33 6.44
CA ALA A 36 9.27 -10.13 6.26
C ALA A 36 9.60 -9.80 4.79
N ASP A 37 9.55 -10.78 3.89
CA ASP A 37 9.77 -10.61 2.45
C ASP A 37 8.59 -9.96 1.72
N GLU A 38 7.38 -10.01 2.28
CA GLU A 38 6.19 -9.39 1.70
C GLU A 38 6.26 -7.86 1.74
N PRO A 39 5.54 -7.16 0.84
CA PRO A 39 5.47 -5.71 0.84
C PRO A 39 4.69 -5.20 2.05
N LEU A 40 4.98 -3.96 2.47
CA LEU A 40 4.40 -3.33 3.67
C LEU A 40 2.87 -3.43 3.74
N TYR A 41 2.16 -3.23 2.64
CA TYR A 41 0.70 -3.28 2.65
C TYR A 41 0.14 -4.68 2.96
N ILE A 42 0.88 -5.74 2.62
CA ILE A 42 0.51 -7.12 2.96
C ILE A 42 0.82 -7.40 4.43
N LEU A 43 1.97 -6.93 4.93
CA LEU A 43 2.30 -7.00 6.36
C LEU A 43 1.23 -6.30 7.22
N ILE A 44 0.82 -5.10 6.83
CA ILE A 44 -0.27 -4.37 7.48
C ILE A 44 -1.58 -5.17 7.41
N ALA A 45 -1.93 -5.73 6.24
CA ALA A 45 -3.14 -6.52 6.11
C ALA A 45 -3.14 -7.78 6.99
N LEU A 46 -2.01 -8.47 7.10
CA LEU A 46 -1.83 -9.63 7.98
C LEU A 46 -1.96 -9.23 9.45
N TRP A 47 -1.38 -8.09 9.84
CA TRP A 47 -1.53 -7.57 11.18
C TRP A 47 -2.99 -7.24 11.50
N CYS A 48 -3.69 -6.52 10.61
CA CYS A 48 -5.10 -6.20 10.78
C CYS A 48 -5.96 -7.47 10.90
N ARG A 49 -5.62 -8.53 10.16
CA ARG A 49 -6.28 -9.83 10.28
C ARG A 49 -6.07 -10.47 11.66
N GLN A 50 -4.87 -10.35 12.24
CA GLN A 50 -4.57 -10.85 13.60
C GLN A 50 -5.40 -10.12 14.66
N GLN A 51 -5.70 -8.83 14.46
CA GLN A 51 -6.54 -8.06 15.39
C GLN A 51 -8.02 -8.49 15.34
N ASN A 52 -8.49 -9.02 14.20
CA ASN A 52 -9.89 -9.43 13.95
C ASN A 52 -10.95 -8.33 14.20
N ASP A 53 -10.53 -7.08 14.31
CA ASP A 53 -11.37 -5.92 14.62
C ASP A 53 -11.14 -4.78 13.62
N TRP A 54 -11.87 -3.68 13.79
CA TRP A 54 -11.71 -2.45 13.05
C TRP A 54 -10.44 -1.72 13.46
N VAL A 55 -9.51 -1.62 12.53
CA VAL A 55 -8.21 -0.99 12.76
C VAL A 55 -8.20 0.42 12.19
N SER A 56 -7.84 1.38 13.04
CA SER A 56 -7.68 2.79 12.65
C SER A 56 -6.29 3.07 12.08
N ARG A 57 -6.15 4.18 11.36
CA ARG A 57 -4.83 4.64 10.86
C ARG A 57 -3.80 4.85 11.98
N MET A 58 -4.23 5.22 13.20
CA MET A 58 -3.36 5.46 14.35
C MET A 58 -2.75 4.16 14.86
N ALA A 59 -3.58 3.11 14.95
CA ALA A 59 -3.11 1.80 15.38
C ALA A 59 -2.05 1.24 14.42
N ILE A 60 -2.18 1.51 13.11
CA ILE A 60 -1.19 1.11 12.11
C ILE A 60 0.10 1.93 12.23
N SER A 61 0.00 3.25 12.44
CA SER A 61 1.19 4.09 12.60
C SER A 61 2.00 3.69 13.83
N GLU A 62 1.32 3.40 14.94
CA GLU A 62 1.95 2.93 16.18
C GLU A 62 2.61 1.55 15.99
N ALA A 63 1.89 0.57 15.44
CA ALA A 63 2.39 -0.79 15.31
C ALA A 63 3.59 -0.93 14.35
N PHE A 64 3.62 -0.14 13.28
CA PHE A 64 4.67 -0.21 12.25
C PHE A 64 5.69 0.93 12.34
N GLY A 65 5.54 1.86 13.29
CA GLY A 65 6.41 3.03 13.44
C GLY A 65 6.43 3.93 12.20
N ILE A 66 5.30 4.06 11.49
CA ILE A 66 5.17 4.88 10.28
C ILE A 66 4.35 6.13 10.54
N ASN A 67 4.50 7.16 9.71
CA ASN A 67 3.68 8.37 9.82
C ASN A 67 2.20 8.09 9.48
N ASP A 68 1.26 8.74 10.17
CA ASP A 68 -0.19 8.68 9.96
C ASP A 68 -0.61 8.92 8.51
N ARG A 69 0.09 9.81 7.80
CA ARG A 69 -0.15 10.06 6.37
C ARG A 69 0.14 8.82 5.55
N ARG A 70 1.25 8.12 5.85
CA ARG A 70 1.64 6.89 5.19
C ARG A 70 0.69 5.75 5.56
N ALA A 71 0.29 5.63 6.82
CA ALA A 71 -0.73 4.67 7.24
C ALA A 71 -2.06 4.87 6.49
N SER A 72 -2.51 6.12 6.36
CA SER A 72 -3.72 6.47 5.60
C SER A 72 -3.61 6.07 4.12
N PHE A 73 -2.43 6.28 3.53
CA PHE A 73 -2.14 5.82 2.17
C PHE A 73 -2.18 4.29 2.07
N GLN A 74 -1.61 3.57 3.03
CA GLN A 74 -1.63 2.10 3.06
C GLN A 74 -3.06 1.56 3.13
N ILE A 75 -3.91 2.10 4.01
CA ILE A 75 -5.34 1.73 4.07
C ILE A 75 -6.00 1.91 2.70
N SER A 76 -5.79 3.08 2.10
CA SER A 76 -6.31 3.43 0.77
C SER A 76 -5.75 2.55 -0.36
N TYR A 77 -4.52 2.05 -0.21
CA TYR A 77 -3.88 1.18 -1.18
C TYR A 77 -4.44 -0.24 -1.06
N ILE A 78 -4.53 -0.77 0.17
CA ILE A 78 -5.08 -2.09 0.48
C ILE A 78 -6.51 -2.20 -0.06
N SER A 79 -7.35 -1.18 0.15
CA SER A 79 -8.75 -1.15 -0.31
C SER A 79 -8.92 -1.39 -1.82
N ARG A 80 -7.95 -0.94 -2.61
CA ARG A 80 -7.93 -1.06 -4.07
C ARG A 80 -7.38 -2.41 -4.54
N HIS A 81 -6.67 -3.14 -3.67
CA HIS A 81 -5.98 -4.40 -4.01
C HIS A 81 -6.79 -5.64 -3.62
N LYS A 82 -8.06 -5.68 -4.06
CA LYS A 82 -9.02 -6.76 -3.77
C LYS A 82 -8.60 -8.16 -4.24
N LYS A 83 -7.65 -8.25 -5.17
CA LYS A 83 -7.09 -9.53 -5.66
C LYS A 83 -6.24 -10.23 -4.60
N ARG A 84 -5.57 -9.47 -3.74
CA ARG A 84 -4.66 -10.00 -2.71
C ARG A 84 -5.21 -9.86 -1.31
N VAL A 85 -6.09 -8.90 -1.05
CA VAL A 85 -6.62 -8.64 0.28
C VAL A 85 -8.14 -8.51 0.22
N ALA A 86 -8.83 -9.35 1.00
CA ALA A 86 -10.25 -9.21 1.29
C ALA A 86 -10.39 -8.32 2.54
N CYS A 87 -10.99 -7.15 2.37
CA CYS A 87 -11.16 -6.18 3.43
C CYS A 87 -12.48 -5.41 3.32
N GLU A 88 -12.96 -4.97 4.47
CA GLU A 88 -14.09 -4.07 4.65
C GLU A 88 -13.55 -2.73 5.16
N ILE A 89 -14.18 -1.65 4.72
CA ILE A 89 -13.78 -0.30 5.10
C ILE A 89 -15.02 0.47 5.52
N ARG A 90 -14.92 1.12 6.66
CA ARG A 90 -15.92 2.07 7.13
C ARG A 90 -15.31 3.45 7.30
N VAL A 91 -16.17 4.44 7.15
CA VAL A 91 -15.84 5.84 7.43
C VAL A 91 -16.48 6.19 8.75
N VAL A 92 -15.67 6.45 9.78
CA VAL A 92 -16.15 6.87 11.08
C VAL A 92 -16.05 8.38 11.16
N ARG A 93 -17.13 9.02 11.59
CA ARG A 93 -17.18 10.46 11.87
C ARG A 93 -16.94 10.65 13.37
N THR A 94 -16.13 11.64 13.73
CA THR A 94 -16.01 12.03 15.13
C THR A 94 -17.25 12.83 15.51
N ASP A 95 -17.91 12.49 16.61
CA ASP A 95 -19.20 13.05 17.05
C ASP A 95 -19.23 14.58 17.18
N ASN A 96 -18.06 15.23 17.27
CA ASN A 96 -17.94 16.67 17.46
C ASN A 96 -17.07 17.39 16.41
N SER A 97 -16.80 16.76 15.26
CA SER A 97 -16.07 17.43 14.18
C SER A 97 -16.45 16.92 12.79
N GLN A 98 -16.31 17.76 11.75
CA GLN A 98 -16.43 17.30 10.36
C GLN A 98 -15.30 16.35 9.91
N ARG A 99 -14.36 16.01 10.80
CA ARG A 99 -13.29 15.08 10.47
C ARG A 99 -13.85 13.66 10.45
N PHE A 100 -13.48 12.94 9.40
CA PHE A 100 -13.73 11.52 9.25
C PHE A 100 -12.40 10.78 9.16
N TYR A 101 -12.41 9.53 9.62
CA TYR A 101 -11.28 8.64 9.47
C TYR A 101 -11.73 7.30 8.90
N HIS A 102 -10.80 6.65 8.20
CA HIS A 102 -11.01 5.33 7.65
C HIS A 102 -10.56 4.30 8.67
N GLU A 103 -11.44 3.34 8.90
CA GLU A 103 -11.09 2.10 9.59
C GLU A 103 -11.21 0.94 8.62
N ILE A 104 -10.30 -0.01 8.78
CA ILE A 104 -10.21 -1.19 7.92
C ILE A 104 -10.34 -2.44 8.78
N ARG A 105 -11.13 -3.38 8.29
CA ARG A 105 -11.19 -4.75 8.82
C ARG A 105 -10.76 -5.71 7.72
N VAL A 106 -9.78 -6.56 8.00
CA VAL A 106 -9.25 -7.50 7.02
C VAL A 106 -9.73 -8.90 7.35
N THR A 107 -10.42 -9.54 6.41
CA THR A 107 -10.97 -10.90 6.58
C THR A 107 -10.04 -11.96 5.99
N GLY A 108 -9.32 -11.64 4.91
CA GLY A 108 -8.43 -12.59 4.24
C GLY A 108 -7.28 -11.90 3.50
N VAL A 109 -6.13 -12.59 3.45
CA VAL A 109 -4.93 -12.13 2.77
C VAL A 109 -4.35 -13.31 1.97
N VAL A 110 -4.04 -13.08 0.70
CA VAL A 110 -3.39 -14.03 -0.21
C VAL A 110 -1.91 -13.65 -0.33
N LEU A 111 -1.04 -14.57 0.10
CA LEU A 111 0.40 -14.38 0.08
C LEU A 111 0.97 -14.66 -1.32
N SER A 112 2.15 -14.13 -1.60
CA SER A 112 2.81 -14.34 -2.89
C SER A 112 3.18 -15.81 -3.09
N GLY A 113 3.54 -16.53 -2.01
CA GLY A 113 3.83 -17.97 -2.04
C GLY A 113 2.64 -18.85 -2.43
N ASP A 114 1.41 -18.38 -2.25
CA ASP A 114 0.20 -19.12 -2.64
C ASP A 114 -0.15 -18.91 -4.13
N THR A 115 0.51 -17.96 -4.80
CA THR A 115 0.27 -17.67 -6.23
C THR A 115 1.01 -18.61 -7.19
N VAL A 116 1.65 -19.68 -6.68
CA VAL A 116 2.48 -20.67 -7.41
C VAL A 116 1.75 -21.41 -8.57
N ARG A 117 0.49 -21.09 -8.88
CA ARG A 117 -0.19 -21.59 -10.10
C ARG A 117 -0.74 -20.52 -11.04
N ALA A 118 -0.29 -19.27 -10.92
CA ALA A 118 -0.47 -18.30 -11.99
C ALA A 118 0.91 -17.98 -12.57
N THR A 119 1.32 -18.76 -13.58
CA THR A 119 2.48 -18.45 -14.43
C THR A 119 2.55 -16.95 -14.70
N PRO A 120 3.71 -16.30 -14.52
CA PRO A 120 3.87 -14.91 -14.89
C PRO A 120 3.75 -14.81 -16.41
N VAL A 121 2.54 -14.49 -16.89
CA VAL A 121 2.36 -14.05 -18.27
C VAL A 121 3.18 -12.77 -18.37
N LEU A 122 4.33 -12.84 -19.06
CA LEU A 122 5.14 -11.68 -19.39
C LEU A 122 4.19 -10.55 -19.80
N PRO A 123 4.33 -9.33 -19.25
CA PRO A 123 3.55 -8.22 -19.74
C PRO A 123 3.90 -8.07 -21.22
N LYS A 124 2.93 -8.36 -22.11
CA LYS A 124 3.03 -7.98 -23.52
C LYS A 124 3.42 -6.51 -23.51
N LYS A 125 4.58 -6.18 -24.11
CA LYS A 125 4.97 -4.80 -24.43
C LYS A 125 3.94 -4.25 -25.43
N GLY A 126 2.75 -3.94 -24.94
CA GLY A 126 1.81 -3.11 -25.66
C GLY A 126 2.42 -1.72 -25.76
N PRO A 127 2.17 -0.99 -26.85
CA PRO A 127 2.65 0.38 -26.98
C PRO A 127 2.17 1.18 -25.76
N VAL A 128 3.08 1.96 -25.19
CA VAL A 128 2.81 2.85 -24.06
C VAL A 128 1.59 3.71 -24.43
N LYS A 129 0.45 3.46 -23.78
CA LYS A 129 -0.73 4.32 -23.93
C LYS A 129 -0.37 5.67 -23.34
N ARG A 130 0.00 6.63 -24.21
CA ARG A 130 0.13 8.03 -23.81
C ARG A 130 -1.23 8.45 -23.25
N SER A 131 -1.25 8.93 -22.02
CA SER A 131 -2.43 9.48 -21.39
C SER A 131 -2.98 10.58 -22.31
N ASN A 132 -4.17 10.36 -22.85
CA ASN A 132 -4.91 11.41 -23.55
C ASN A 132 -5.43 12.37 -22.48
N VAL A 133 -4.60 13.35 -22.11
CA VAL A 133 -5.03 14.45 -21.26
C VAL A 133 -5.53 15.55 -22.18
N GLY A 134 -6.79 15.97 -21.98
CA GLY A 134 -7.44 17.05 -22.72
C GLY A 134 -8.51 16.60 -23.72
N ASN A 135 -9.50 17.46 -23.94
CA ASN A 135 -10.70 17.23 -24.78
C ASN A 135 -10.46 17.52 -26.28
N ALA A 136 -9.21 17.63 -26.71
CA ALA A 136 -8.88 17.96 -28.08
C ALA A 136 -9.19 16.78 -29.02
N THR A 137 -9.87 17.07 -30.13
CA THR A 137 -10.10 16.07 -31.18
C THR A 137 -8.77 15.63 -31.81
N PRO A 138 -8.69 14.40 -32.35
CA PRO A 138 -7.48 13.90 -33.01
C PRO A 138 -6.98 14.82 -34.14
N GLU A 139 -7.89 15.50 -34.83
CA GLU A 139 -7.60 16.46 -35.89
C GLU A 139 -6.85 17.68 -35.38
N LEU A 140 -7.35 18.34 -34.32
CA LEU A 140 -6.68 19.48 -33.70
C LEU A 140 -5.28 19.11 -33.19
N ARG A 141 -5.12 17.90 -32.65
CA ARG A 141 -3.83 17.39 -32.20
C ARG A 141 -2.86 17.19 -33.38
N ASN A 142 -3.32 16.62 -34.49
CA ASN A 142 -2.49 16.44 -35.68
C ASN A 142 -2.08 17.79 -36.28
N MET A 143 -3.01 18.75 -36.41
CA MET A 143 -2.69 20.10 -36.86
C MET A 143 -1.64 20.77 -35.96
N PHE A 144 -1.78 20.63 -34.65
CA PHE A 144 -0.79 21.15 -33.71
C PHE A 144 0.59 20.52 -33.90
N HIS A 145 0.68 19.20 -34.09
CA HIS A 145 1.94 18.53 -34.39
C HIS A 145 2.54 18.97 -35.73
N THR A 146 1.72 19.23 -36.74
CA THR A 146 2.14 19.76 -38.04
C THR A 146 2.68 21.19 -37.92
N LEU A 147 2.01 22.04 -37.15
CA LEU A 147 2.42 23.44 -36.89
C LEU A 147 3.69 23.54 -36.04
N MET A 148 3.84 22.67 -35.04
CA MET A 148 4.96 22.75 -34.09
C MET A 148 6.27 22.18 -34.63
N GLY A 149 6.25 21.54 -35.81
CA GLY A 149 7.43 21.03 -36.48
C GLY A 149 8.07 19.83 -35.76
N SER A 150 8.38 18.79 -36.52
CA SER A 150 9.19 17.67 -36.06
C SER A 150 10.53 18.19 -35.56
N ARG A 151 10.74 18.31 -34.24
CA ARG A 151 12.09 18.41 -33.67
C ARG A 151 12.84 17.16 -34.11
N LYS A 152 13.64 17.28 -35.17
CA LYS A 152 14.68 16.30 -35.47
C LYS A 152 15.54 16.21 -34.22
N ILE A 153 15.59 15.02 -33.64
CA ILE A 153 16.63 14.65 -32.68
C ILE A 153 17.93 14.70 -33.49
N CYS A 154 18.73 15.74 -33.30
CA CYS A 154 20.10 15.77 -33.78
C CYS A 154 20.85 14.70 -32.99
N GLY A 155 21.18 13.60 -33.64
CA GLY A 155 22.17 12.64 -33.15
C GLY A 155 23.57 13.13 -33.52
N ASN A 156 24.44 13.22 -32.53
CA ASN A 156 25.76 12.58 -32.53
C ASN A 156 26.25 12.45 -31.09
#